data_AF-A0A923MSK6-F1
#
_entry.id   AF-A0A923MSK6-F1
#
_cell.length_a   1.000
_cell.length_b   1.000
_cell.length_c   1.000
_cell.angle_alpha   90.00
_cell.angle_beta   90.00
_cell.angle_gamma   90.00
#
_symmetry.space_group_name_H-M   'P 1'
#
loop_
_entity.id
_entity.type
_entity.pdbx_description
1 polymer ?
#
loop_
_entity_poly.entity_id
_entity_poly.type
_entity_poly.pdbx_seq_one_letter_code
_entity_poly.pdbx_strand_id
1 'polypeptide(L)' 'MADEADLAFDSEQRHLTHALAAQRSRGGALRAVGACHHCGNEEGIADRLFCDSDCAADWEYEDSLRRRLGLAAPPLH' A
#
# COMPACT_ATOMS: atom_id res chain seq x y z
N MET A 1 23.89 -33.89 2.92
CA MET A 1 24.92 -32.91 3.31
C MET A 1 24.66 -31.71 2.43
N ALA A 2 24.29 -30.58 3.03
CA ALA A 2 24.22 -29.32 2.30
C ALA A 2 25.64 -28.75 2.28
N ASP A 3 26.11 -28.33 1.11
CA ASP A 3 27.40 -27.66 1.00
C ASP A 3 27.26 -26.16 1.28
N GLU A 4 28.37 -25.43 1.16
CA GLU A 4 28.39 -23.98 1.40
C GLU A 4 27.51 -23.22 0.40
N ALA A 5 27.38 -23.72 -0.82
CA ALA A 5 26.55 -23.10 -1.86
C ALA A 5 25.06 -23.26 -1.56
N ASP A 6 24.65 -24.45 -1.09
CA ASP A 6 23.28 -24.71 -0.66
C ASP A 6 22.85 -23.76 0.47
N LEU A 7 23.72 -23.55 1.47
CA LEU A 7 23.45 -22.67 2.60
C LEU A 7 23.36 -21.19 2.20
N ALA A 8 24.25 -20.75 1.29
CA ALA A 8 24.24 -19.40 0.77
C ALA A 8 22.95 -19.13 -0.01
N PHE A 9 22.54 -20.05 -0.88
CA PHE A 9 21.31 -19.93 -1.67
C PHE A 9 20.06 -19.82 -0.78
N ASP A 10 19.94 -20.67 0.25
CA ASP A 10 18.82 -20.59 1.20
C ASP A 10 18.79 -19.26 1.97
N SER A 11 19.96 -18.72 2.31
CA SER A 11 20.05 -17.42 2.98
C SER A 11 19.58 -16.27 2.09
N GLU A 12 19.98 -16.27 0.81
CA GLU A 12 19.58 -15.27 -0.17
C GLU A 12 18.08 -15.36 -0.46
N GLN A 13 17.56 -16.58 -0.61
CA GLN A 13 16.14 -16.80 -0.87
C GLN A 13 15.28 -16.28 0.29
N ARG A 14 15.70 -16.52 1.55
CA ARG A 14 15.05 -15.96 2.74
C ARG A 14 15.14 -14.44 2.78
N HIS A 15 16.31 -13.87 2.50
CA HIS A 15 16.47 -12.41 2.47
C HIS A 15 15.57 -11.75 1.42
N LEU A 16 15.50 -12.33 0.21
CA LEU A 16 14.62 -11.86 -0.86
C LEU A 16 13.14 -11.94 -0.48
N THR A 17 12.69 -13.06 0.07
CA THR A 17 11.28 -13.20 0.50
C THR A 17 10.93 -12.18 1.58
N HIS A 18 11.81 -11.97 2.56
CA HIS A 18 11.59 -10.97 3.61
C HIS A 18 11.57 -9.54 3.05
N ALA A 19 12.48 -9.19 2.14
CA ALA A 19 12.51 -7.88 1.52
C ALA A 19 11.23 -7.59 0.71
N LEU A 20 10.76 -8.57 -0.07
CA LEU A 20 9.52 -8.45 -0.85
C LEU A 20 8.28 -8.36 0.04
N ALA A 21 8.22 -9.15 1.12
CA ALA A 21 7.13 -9.09 2.08
C ALA A 21 7.08 -7.71 2.78
N ALA A 22 8.25 -7.20 3.20
CA ALA A 22 8.37 -5.88 3.80
C ALA A 22 8.01 -4.76 2.80
N GLN A 23 8.35 -4.90 1.52
CA GLN A 23 7.98 -3.94 0.48
C GLN A 23 6.46 -3.94 0.23
N ARG A 24 5.82 -5.12 0.25
CA ARG A 24 4.35 -5.25 0.13
C ARG A 24 3.63 -4.64 1.32
N SER A 25 4.14 -4.82 2.55
CA SER A 25 3.55 -4.22 3.75
C SER A 25 3.81 -2.71 3.85
N ARG A 26 4.76 -2.18 3.07
CA ARG A 26 5.05 -0.74 2.97
C ARG A 26 4.14 0.00 1.98
N GLY A 27 3.14 -0.66 1.38
CA GLY A 27 2.03 0.03 0.72
C GLY A 27 1.40 0.99 1.73
N GLY A 28 1.79 2.26 1.63
CA GLY A 28 1.78 3.22 2.73
C GLY A 28 0.40 3.39 3.33
N ALA A 29 0.34 3.47 4.66
CA ALA A 29 -0.86 3.96 5.33
C ALA A 29 -1.20 5.35 4.77
N LEU A 30 -2.45 5.54 4.33
CA LEU A 30 -2.96 6.85 3.93
C LEU A 30 -2.66 7.86 5.03
N ARG A 31 -2.04 8.98 4.66
CA ARG A 31 -1.78 10.10 5.57
C ARG A 31 -2.76 11.21 5.26
N ALA A 32 -3.20 11.96 6.26
CA ALA A 32 -3.98 13.16 6.03
C ALA A 32 -3.12 14.17 5.24
N VAL A 33 -3.62 14.63 4.10
CA VAL A 33 -2.95 15.60 3.22
C VAL A 33 -3.66 16.96 3.23
N GLY A 34 -4.73 17.11 4.01
CA GLY A 34 -5.58 18.30 4.01
C GLY A 34 -6.68 18.28 2.94
N ALA A 35 -6.74 17.23 2.12
CA ALA A 35 -7.78 17.00 1.11
C ALA A 35 -8.31 15.55 1.16
N CYS A 36 -9.54 15.35 0.70
CA CYS A 36 -10.17 14.04 0.60
C CYS A 36 -9.44 13.19 -0.44
N HIS A 37 -9.02 11.98 -0.07
CA HIS A 37 -8.29 11.07 -0.96
C HIS A 37 -9.13 10.54 -2.14
N HIS A 38 -10.46 10.67 -2.08
CA HIS A 38 -11.35 10.25 -3.15
C HIS A 38 -11.75 11.40 -4.08
N CYS A 39 -12.35 12.46 -3.52
CA CYS A 39 -12.93 13.55 -4.31
C CYS A 39 -12.08 14.82 -4.38
N GLY A 40 -10.99 14.91 -3.60
CA GLY A 40 -10.12 16.08 -3.54
C GLY A 40 -10.70 17.29 -2.80
N ASN A 41 -11.85 17.16 -2.12
CA ASN A 41 -12.41 18.24 -1.33
C ASN A 41 -11.49 18.59 -0.15
N GLU A 42 -11.22 19.87 0.08
CA GLU A 42 -10.40 20.37 1.20
C GLU A 42 -11.26 20.81 2.40
N GLU A 43 -12.55 21.07 2.15
CA GLU A 43 -13.43 21.68 3.14
C GLU A 43 -13.81 20.69 4.25
N GLY A 44 -13.41 21.02 5.49
CA GLY A 44 -13.67 20.17 6.66
C GLY A 44 -12.79 18.92 6.76
N ILE A 45 -11.75 18.78 5.93
CA ILE A 45 -10.87 17.61 5.95
C ILE A 45 -9.82 17.67 7.07
N ALA A 46 -9.10 18.77 7.28
CA ALA A 46 -8.06 18.90 8.32
C ALA A 46 -7.21 17.62 8.54
N ASP A 47 -7.52 16.82 9.56
CA ASP A 47 -6.81 15.58 9.92
C ASP A 47 -7.48 14.28 9.43
N ARG A 48 -8.58 14.40 8.69
CA ARG A 48 -9.34 13.27 8.12
C ARG A 48 -8.72 12.83 6.78
N LEU A 49 -9.01 11.59 6.41
CA LEU A 49 -8.64 11.04 5.10
C LEU A 49 -9.74 11.28 4.05
N PHE A 50 -11.00 11.31 4.50
CA PHE A 50 -12.18 11.39 3.64
C PHE A 50 -13.20 12.37 4.22
N CYS A 51 -14.01 12.99 3.36
CA CYS A 51 -15.02 13.95 3.79
C CYS A 51 -16.20 13.27 4.48
N ASP A 52 -16.53 12.05 4.03
CA ASP A 52 -17.64 11.23 4.52
C ASP A 52 -17.33 9.74 4.34
N SER A 53 -18.29 8.90 4.77
CA SER A 53 -18.23 7.44 4.64
C SER A 53 -18.29 6.96 3.20
N ASP A 54 -18.97 7.71 2.33
CA ASP A 54 -19.19 7.30 0.94
C ASP A 54 -17.87 7.42 0.16
N CYS A 55 -17.14 8.51 0.34
CA CYS A 55 -15.80 8.68 -0.21
C CYS A 55 -14.79 7.65 0.33
N ALA A 56 -14.93 7.23 1.59
CA ALA A 56 -14.08 6.17 2.14
C ALA A 56 -14.39 4.82 1.48
N ALA A 57 -15.67 4.47 1.33
CA ALA A 57 -16.11 3.21 0.74
C ALA A 57 -15.74 3.12 -0.75
N ASP A 58 -15.94 4.20 -1.51
CA ASP A 58 -15.59 4.26 -2.93
C ASP A 58 -14.08 4.12 -3.13
N TRP A 59 -13.28 4.82 -2.33
CA TRP A 59 -11.82 4.71 -2.36
C TRP A 59 -11.34 3.29 -2.03
N GLU A 60 -11.90 2.66 -0.99
CA GLU A 60 -11.57 1.28 -0.63
C GLU A 60 -11.93 0.29 -1.75
N TYR A 61 -13.07 0.49 -2.40
CA TYR A 61 -13.49 -0.32 -3.54
C TYR A 61 -12.49 -0.19 -4.71
N GLU A 62 -12.15 1.04 -5.10
CA GLU A 62 -11.17 1.29 -6.16
C GLU A 62 -9.79 0.72 -5.84
N ASP A 63 -9.29 0.93 -4.62
CA ASP A 63 -8.00 0.40 -4.18
C ASP A 63 -8.00 -1.14 -4.19
N SER A 64 -9.10 -1.76 -3.74
CA SER A 64 -9.24 -3.23 -3.79
C SER A 64 -9.22 -3.76 -5.24
N LEU A 65 -9.86 -3.06 -6.17
CA LEU A 65 -9.86 -3.38 -7.60
C LEU A 65 -8.46 -3.22 -8.20
N ARG A 66 -7.78 -2.11 -7.92
CA ARG A 66 -6.41 -1.85 -8.38
C ARG A 66 -5.46 -2.93 -7.89
N ARG A 67 -5.52 -3.30 -6.61
CA ARG A 67 -4.72 -4.39 -6.04
C ARG A 67 -4.98 -5.73 -6.72
N ARG A 68 -6.24 -6.05 -7.02
CA ARG A 68 -6.62 -7.27 -7.76
C ARG A 68 -6.13 -7.26 -9.20
N LEU A 69 -6.10 -6.09 -9.84
CA LEU A 69 -5.60 -5.89 -11.20
C LEU A 69 -4.08 -5.72 -11.27
N GLY A 70 -3.37 -5.66 -10.14
CA GLY A 70 -1.92 -5.44 -10.08
C GLY A 70 -1.49 -4.02 -10.45
N LEU A 71 -2.40 -3.04 -10.35
CA LEU A 71 -2.14 -1.63 -10.62
C LEU A 71 -1.56 -0.94 -9.38
N ALA A 72 -0.66 0.02 -9.60
CA ALA A 72 -0.09 0.84 -8.52
C ALA A 72 -1.16 1.73 -7.87
N ALA A 73 -0.94 2.09 -6.60
CA ALA A 73 -1.81 3.03 -5.88
C ALA A 73 -1.84 4.39 -6.59
N PRO A 74 -2.98 5.10 -6.57
CA PRO A 74 -3.07 6.43 -7.18
C PRO A 74 -2.07 7.39 -6.51
N PRO A 75 -1.56 8.38 -7.26
CA PRO A 75 -0.79 9.46 -6.66
C PRO A 75 -1.68 10.19 -5.63
N LEU A 76 -1.14 10.40 -4.44
CA LEU A 76 -1.79 11.23 -3.42
C LEU A 76 -1.87 12.66 -3.96
N HIS A 77 -3.07 13.25 -3.93
CA HIS A 77 -3.31 14.64 -4.32
C HIS A 77 -2.81 15.62 -3.24
#